data_AF-A0A370HVN2-F1
#
_entry.id   AF-A0A370HVN2-F1
#
_cell.length_a   1.000
_cell.length_b   1.000
_cell.length_c   1.000
_cell.angle_alpha   90.00
_cell.angle_beta   90.00
_cell.angle_gamma   90.00
#
_symmetry.space_group_name_H-M   'P 1'
#
loop_
_entity.id
_entity.type
_entity.pdbx_description
1 polymer ?
#
loop_
_entity_poly.entity_id
_entity_poly.type
_entity_poly.pdbx_seq_one_letter_code
_entity_poly.pdbx_strand_id
1 'polypeptide(L)'
;MILRSLGLGFSLAAAIFALFAFAGHLFFLEGRRPFQLNFAGGAALGLLFGLMTPRVLRAPGKAAVSAVALAAVPGMLAMAAVGSHFAVFFPDLNPGLDKVFGSLMLWFYGFALLGALVAARRS
;
A
#
# COMPACT_ATOMS: atom_id res chain seq x y z
N MET A 1 -17.14 4.18 11.25
CA MET A 1 -15.92 4.45 10.45
C MET A 1 -14.85 3.41 10.67
N ILE A 2 -14.44 3.13 11.92
CA ILE A 2 -13.31 2.24 12.25
C ILE A 2 -13.40 0.88 11.53
N LEU A 3 -14.50 0.13 11.71
CA LEU A 3 -14.64 -1.20 11.10
C LEU A 3 -14.59 -1.17 9.56
N ARG A 4 -15.13 -0.09 8.95
CA ARG A 4 -15.08 0.09 7.48
C ARG A 4 -13.68 0.43 6.99
N SER A 5 -12.94 1.28 7.73
CA SER A 5 -11.53 1.56 7.45
C SER A 5 -10.69 0.28 7.55
N LEU A 6 -10.85 -0.48 8.63
CA LEU A 6 -10.14 -1.74 8.81
C LEU A 6 -10.46 -2.74 7.70
N GLY A 7 -11.75 -2.89 7.36
CA GLY A 7 -12.19 -3.75 6.26
C GLY A 7 -11.61 -3.35 4.91
N LEU A 8 -11.55 -2.04 4.62
CA LEU A 8 -10.88 -1.51 3.42
C LEU A 8 -9.38 -1.85 3.44
N GLY A 9 -8.73 -1.70 4.59
CA GLY A 9 -7.32 -2.04 4.78
C GLY A 9 -7.02 -3.51 4.55
N PHE A 10 -7.81 -4.41 5.13
CA PHE A 10 -7.69 -5.85 4.89
C PHE A 10 -7.92 -6.21 3.43
N SER A 11 -8.93 -5.59 2.80
CA SER A 11 -9.23 -5.82 1.37
C SER A 11 -8.06 -5.38 0.49
N LEU A 12 -7.47 -4.21 0.79
CA LEU A 12 -6.29 -3.71 0.09
C LEU A 12 -5.08 -4.62 0.32
N ALA A 13 -4.86 -5.08 1.55
CA ALA A 13 -3.77 -6.00 1.89
C ALA A 13 -3.88 -7.31 1.10
N ALA A 14 -5.09 -7.90 1.06
CA ALA A 14 -5.36 -9.10 0.28
C ALA A 14 -5.16 -8.87 -1.22
N ALA A 15 -5.59 -7.72 -1.74
CA ALA A 15 -5.39 -7.36 -3.15
C ALA A 15 -3.90 -7.18 -3.51
N ILE A 16 -3.12 -6.51 -2.65
CA ILE A 16 -1.67 -6.36 -2.83
C ILE A 16 -0.99 -7.73 -2.78
N PHE A 17 -1.33 -8.55 -1.78
CA PHE A 17 -0.80 -9.90 -1.65
C PHE A 17 -1.06 -10.74 -2.90
N ALA A 18 -2.32 -10.76 -3.36
CA ALA A 18 -2.71 -11.48 -4.57
C ALA A 18 -1.98 -10.94 -5.81
N LEU A 19 -1.87 -9.61 -5.95
CA LEU A 19 -1.16 -8.98 -7.05
C LEU A 19 0.30 -9.47 -7.13
N PHE A 20 1.02 -9.50 -6.01
CA PHE A 20 2.41 -9.94 -6.00
C PHE A 20 2.55 -11.46 -6.07
N ALA A 21 1.59 -12.22 -5.55
CA ALA A 21 1.58 -13.67 -5.69
C ALA A 21 1.45 -14.11 -7.16
N PHE A 22 0.58 -13.44 -7.94
CA PHE A 22 0.33 -13.83 -9.32
C PHE A 22 1.19 -13.08 -10.35
N ALA A 23 1.43 -11.78 -10.11
CA ALA A 23 2.09 -10.91 -11.08
C ALA A 23 3.45 -10.39 -10.61
N GLY A 24 3.96 -10.84 -9.46
CA GLY A 24 5.21 -10.33 -8.87
C GLY A 24 6.41 -10.37 -9.83
N HIS A 25 6.49 -11.39 -10.69
CA HIS A 25 7.55 -11.51 -11.71
C HIS A 25 7.54 -10.37 -12.75
N LEU A 26 6.39 -9.71 -12.97
CA LEU A 26 6.27 -8.56 -13.86
C LEU A 26 6.69 -7.25 -13.19
N PHE A 27 6.60 -7.19 -11.86
CA PHE A 27 7.00 -6.01 -11.09
C PHE A 27 8.49 -6.06 -10.75
N PHE A 28 9.00 -7.19 -10.29
CA PHE A 28 10.39 -7.30 -9.85
C PHE A 28 11.37 -7.63 -10.98
N LEU A 29 11.32 -6.83 -12.05
CA LEU A 29 12.28 -6.90 -13.15
C LEU A 29 13.62 -6.27 -12.75
N GLU A 30 14.70 -6.87 -13.20
CA GLU A 30 16.04 -6.33 -12.98
C GLU A 30 16.27 -5.03 -13.78
N GLY A 31 16.99 -4.10 -13.17
CA GLY A 31 17.41 -2.85 -13.82
C GLY A 31 16.78 -1.58 -13.25
N ARG A 32 17.42 -0.46 -13.55
CA ARG A 32 17.10 0.85 -12.96
C ARG A 32 15.72 1.39 -13.37
N ARG A 33 15.32 1.20 -14.62
CA ARG A 33 14.05 1.75 -15.15
C ARG A 33 12.81 1.05 -14.56
N PRO A 34 12.71 -0.30 -14.55
CA PRO A 34 11.58 -0.98 -13.90
C PRO A 34 11.44 -0.60 -12.42
N PHE A 35 12.56 -0.53 -11.70
CA PHE A 35 12.57 -0.08 -10.31
C PHE A 35 11.95 1.33 -10.14
N GLN A 36 12.36 2.31 -10.95
CA GLN A 36 11.80 3.66 -10.90
C GLN A 36 10.30 3.69 -11.22
N LEU A 37 9.86 2.91 -12.22
CA LEU A 37 8.45 2.82 -12.59
C LEU A 37 7.59 2.23 -11.47
N ASN A 38 8.06 1.19 -10.78
CA ASN A 38 7.33 0.61 -9.66
C ASN A 38 7.18 1.60 -8.50
N PHE A 39 8.23 2.34 -8.16
CA PHE A 39 8.17 3.34 -7.10
C PHE A 39 7.33 4.55 -7.49
N ALA A 40 7.39 5.00 -8.75
CA ALA A 40 6.51 6.05 -9.25
C ALA A 40 5.05 5.61 -9.24
N GLY A 41 4.76 4.38 -9.71
CA GLY A 41 3.43 3.78 -9.67
C GLY A 41 2.92 3.59 -8.25
N GLY A 42 3.76 3.08 -7.35
CA GLY A 42 3.45 2.92 -5.93
C GLY A 42 3.14 4.25 -5.24
N ALA A 43 3.91 5.31 -5.52
CA ALA A 43 3.61 6.66 -5.04
C ALA A 43 2.27 7.17 -5.57
N ALA A 44 2.03 7.06 -6.88
CA ALA A 44 0.81 7.55 -7.50
C ALA A 44 -0.43 6.82 -6.97
N LEU A 45 -0.38 5.49 -6.89
CA LEU A 45 -1.47 4.67 -6.35
C LEU A 45 -1.67 4.92 -4.85
N GLY A 46 -0.60 5.05 -4.08
CA GLY A 46 -0.65 5.40 -2.66
C GLY A 46 -1.34 6.74 -2.45
N LEU A 47 -0.90 7.78 -3.18
CA LEU A 47 -1.47 9.11 -3.12
C LEU A 47 -2.96 9.10 -3.49
N LEU A 48 -3.31 8.41 -4.57
CA LEU A 48 -4.70 8.27 -5.00
C LEU A 48 -5.54 7.57 -3.94
N PHE A 49 -5.03 6.48 -3.36
CA PHE A 49 -5.69 5.78 -2.26
C PHE A 49 -5.96 6.72 -1.08
N GLY A 50 -4.96 7.53 -0.68
CA GLY A 50 -5.12 8.54 0.37
C GLY A 50 -6.17 9.61 0.07
N LEU A 51 -6.23 10.08 -1.18
CA LEU A 51 -7.19 11.07 -1.65
C LEU A 51 -8.63 10.52 -1.75
N MET A 52 -8.77 9.23 -2.08
CA MET A 52 -10.07 8.60 -2.32
C MET A 52 -10.68 8.00 -1.06
N THR A 53 -9.87 7.48 -0.15
CA THR A 53 -10.33 6.76 1.04
C THR A 53 -11.34 7.55 1.88
N PRO A 54 -11.15 8.85 2.20
CA PRO A 54 -12.14 9.63 2.93
C PRO A 54 -13.49 9.69 2.21
N ARG A 55 -13.49 9.77 0.86
CA ARG A 55 -14.72 9.79 0.05
C ARG A 55 -15.42 8.43 0.05
N VAL A 56 -14.67 7.35 -0.16
CA VAL A 56 -15.18 5.96 -0.14
C VAL A 56 -15.82 5.65 1.22
N LEU A 57 -15.16 6.07 2.30
CA LEU A 57 -15.62 5.83 3.67
C LEU A 57 -16.67 6.84 4.16
N ARG A 58 -16.98 7.87 3.35
CA ARG A 58 -17.83 9.02 3.72
C ARG A 58 -17.37 9.68 5.03
N ALA A 59 -16.06 9.80 5.19
CA ALA A 59 -15.42 10.40 6.35
C ALA A 59 -15.45 11.93 6.26
N PRO A 60 -15.72 12.65 7.36
CA PRO A 60 -15.52 14.10 7.41
C PRO A 60 -14.06 14.45 7.11
N GLY A 61 -13.81 15.60 6.48
CA GLY A 61 -12.47 16.07 6.14
C GLY A 61 -11.48 16.07 7.32
N LYS A 62 -11.94 16.53 8.49
CA LYS A 62 -11.18 16.52 9.74
C LYS A 62 -10.76 15.11 10.21
N ALA A 63 -11.48 14.08 9.78
CA ALA A 63 -11.19 12.68 10.09
C ALA A 63 -10.48 11.94 8.95
N ALA A 64 -10.13 12.61 7.84
CA ALA A 64 -9.54 11.98 6.66
C ALA A 64 -8.22 11.25 6.98
N VAL A 65 -7.31 11.89 7.71
CA VAL A 65 -6.02 11.29 8.09
C VAL A 65 -6.22 10.06 8.97
N SER A 66 -7.11 10.14 9.96
CA SER A 66 -7.43 9.01 10.83
C SER A 66 -8.08 7.85 10.05
N ALA A 67 -8.98 8.16 9.11
CA ALA A 67 -9.64 7.17 8.26
C ALA A 67 -8.63 6.38 7.41
N VAL A 68 -7.66 7.10 6.81
CA VAL A 68 -6.59 6.49 6.00
C VAL A 68 -5.61 5.73 6.87
N ALA A 69 -5.22 6.26 8.03
CA ALA A 69 -4.35 5.56 8.96
C ALA A 69 -4.96 4.22 9.42
N LEU A 70 -6.25 4.22 9.78
CA LEU A 70 -6.98 3.00 10.14
C LEU A 70 -7.08 2.00 8.97
N ALA A 71 -7.12 2.48 7.73
CA ALA A 71 -7.11 1.61 6.55
C ALA A 71 -5.69 1.12 6.20
N ALA A 72 -4.65 1.92 6.45
CA ALA A 72 -3.28 1.55 6.18
C ALA A 72 -2.74 0.49 7.16
N VAL A 73 -3.09 0.60 8.46
CA VAL A 73 -2.52 -0.23 9.53
C VAL A 73 -2.63 -1.75 9.27
N PRO A 74 -3.81 -2.33 8.93
CA PRO A 74 -3.90 -3.76 8.66
C PRO A 74 -2.96 -4.20 7.52
N GLY A 75 -2.91 -3.41 6.45
CA GLY A 75 -2.04 -3.68 5.32
C GLY A 75 -0.56 -3.53 5.65
N MET A 76 -0.17 -2.53 6.42
CA MET A 76 1.21 -2.37 6.90
C MET A 76 1.64 -3.56 7.77
N LEU A 77 0.81 -3.99 8.71
CA LEU A 77 1.12 -5.13 9.57
C LEU A 77 1.21 -6.44 8.79
N ALA A 78 0.24 -6.72 7.91
CA ALA A 78 0.25 -7.90 7.08
C ALA A 78 1.46 -7.93 6.14
N MET A 79 1.73 -6.82 5.45
CA MET A 79 2.85 -6.75 4.50
C MET A 79 4.21 -6.75 5.21
N ALA A 80 4.31 -6.27 6.45
CA ALA A 80 5.52 -6.43 7.25
C ALA A 80 5.80 -7.90 7.58
N ALA A 81 4.77 -8.67 7.94
CA ALA A 81 4.90 -10.11 8.18
C ALA A 81 5.25 -10.88 6.88
N VAL A 82 4.64 -10.49 5.76
CA VAL A 82 4.95 -11.06 4.44
C VAL A 82 6.39 -10.73 4.06
N GLY A 83 6.84 -9.49 4.24
CA GLY A 83 8.20 -9.07 3.94
C GLY A 83 9.26 -9.80 4.78
N SER A 84 8.99 -10.09 6.06
CA SER A 84 9.92 -10.85 6.90
C SER A 84 10.04 -12.32 6.52
N HIS A 85 9.04 -12.87 5.85
CA HIS A 85 9.01 -14.25 5.35
C HIS A 85 8.79 -14.27 3.83
N PHE A 86 9.44 -13.35 3.10
CA PHE A 86 9.15 -13.09 1.70
C PHE A 86 9.20 -14.35 0.82
N ALA A 87 10.26 -15.16 0.96
CA ALA A 87 10.42 -16.40 0.21
C ALA A 87 9.39 -17.50 0.54
N VAL A 88 8.75 -17.43 1.72
CA VAL A 88 7.69 -18.36 2.11
C VAL A 88 6.39 -18.01 1.38
N PHE A 89 6.08 -16.72 1.27
CA PHE A 89 4.86 -16.25 0.64
C PHE A 89 4.97 -16.10 -0.88
N PHE A 90 6.17 -15.85 -1.40
CA PHE A 90 6.45 -15.69 -2.82
C PHE A 90 7.64 -16.58 -3.23
N PRO A 91 7.47 -17.91 -3.23
CA PRO A 91 8.58 -18.85 -3.48
C PRO A 91 9.17 -18.75 -4.89
N ASP A 92 8.38 -18.28 -5.86
CA ASP A 92 8.81 -18.12 -7.25
C ASP A 92 9.59 -16.81 -7.50
N LEU A 93 9.69 -15.93 -6.50
CA LEU A 93 10.42 -14.66 -6.59
C LEU A 93 11.80 -14.77 -5.95
N ASN A 94 12.75 -13.98 -6.45
CA ASN A 94 14.09 -13.89 -5.85
C ASN A 94 13.97 -13.43 -4.37
N PRO A 95 14.46 -14.23 -3.40
CA PRO A 95 14.38 -13.89 -1.97
C PRO A 95 15.02 -12.54 -1.60
N GLY A 96 16.02 -12.08 -2.36
CA GLY A 96 16.69 -10.80 -2.14
C GLY A 96 15.85 -9.56 -2.48
N LEU A 97 14.60 -9.75 -2.96
CA LEU A 97 13.65 -8.68 -3.25
C LEU A 97 12.84 -8.24 -2.02
N ASP A 98 12.99 -8.91 -0.88
CA ASP A 98 12.34 -8.59 0.40
C ASP A 98 12.45 -7.10 0.76
N LYS A 99 13.64 -6.51 0.64
CA LYS A 99 13.92 -5.10 0.92
C LYS A 99 13.23 -4.18 -0.08
N VAL A 100 13.18 -4.58 -1.35
CA VAL A 100 12.52 -3.80 -2.41
C VAL A 100 11.01 -3.80 -2.18
N PHE A 101 10.44 -4.97 -1.87
CA PHE A 101 9.03 -5.10 -1.52
C PHE A 101 8.69 -4.27 -0.27
N GLY A 102 9.44 -4.42 0.82
CA GLY A 102 9.21 -3.69 2.06
C GLY A 102 9.31 -2.17 1.88
N SER A 103 10.31 -1.70 1.14
CA SER A 103 10.46 -0.28 0.82
C SER A 103 9.36 0.24 -0.10
N LEU A 104 8.90 -0.54 -1.09
CA LEU A 104 7.76 -0.19 -1.93
C LEU A 104 6.46 -0.08 -1.12
N MET A 105 6.24 -0.98 -0.15
CA MET A 105 5.08 -0.92 0.75
C MET A 105 5.13 0.32 1.63
N LEU A 106 6.28 0.60 2.25
CA LEU A 106 6.47 1.82 3.04
C LEU A 106 6.24 3.08 2.19
N TRP A 107 6.73 3.07 0.95
CA TRP A 107 6.55 4.16 -0.01
C TRP A 107 5.06 4.38 -0.33
N PHE A 108 4.35 3.32 -0.72
CA PHE A 108 2.91 3.36 -0.99
C PHE A 108 2.11 3.93 0.19
N TYR A 109 2.30 3.38 1.41
CA TYR A 109 1.55 3.84 2.58
C TYR A 109 1.96 5.25 3.03
N GLY A 110 3.22 5.64 2.85
CA GLY A 110 3.67 7.01 3.06
C GLY A 110 2.94 8.00 2.15
N PHE A 111 2.85 7.70 0.86
CA PHE A 111 2.09 8.53 -0.09
C PHE A 111 0.58 8.52 0.18
N ALA A 112 0.02 7.42 0.69
CA ALA A 112 -1.37 7.39 1.15
C ALA A 112 -1.64 8.38 2.28
N LEU A 113 -0.74 8.46 3.27
CA LEU A 113 -0.88 9.45 4.34
C LEU A 113 -0.73 10.88 3.80
N LEU A 114 0.18 11.12 2.86
CA LEU A 114 0.28 12.41 2.17
C LEU A 114 -1.01 12.77 1.43
N GLY A 115 -1.61 11.82 0.71
CA GLY A 115 -2.90 12.01 0.04
C GLY A 115 -4.01 12.35 1.02
N ALA A 116 -4.03 11.70 2.18
CA ALA A 116 -4.98 11.97 3.25
C ALA A 116 -4.81 13.39 3.82
N LEU A 117 -3.57 13.86 4.00
CA LEU A 117 -3.27 15.22 4.44
C LEU A 117 -3.77 16.26 3.43
N VAL A 118 -3.58 16.02 2.14
CA VAL A 118 -4.10 16.90 1.08
C VAL A 118 -5.64 16.91 1.10
N ALA A 119 -6.28 15.75 1.25
CA ALA A 119 -7.74 15.66 1.33
C ALA A 119 -8.31 16.40 2.55
N ALA A 120 -7.64 16.27 3.71
CA ALA A 120 -8.03 16.94 4.95
C ALA A 120 -7.98 18.47 4.83
N ARG A 121 -6.99 19.02 4.09
CA ARG A 121 -6.85 20.47 3.89
C ARG A 121 -7.85 21.09 2.91
N ARG A 122 -8.44 20.27 2.03
CA ARG A 122 -9.39 20.72 0.99
C ARG A 122 -10.87 20.65 1.42
N SER A 123 -11.14 20.14 2.62
CA SER A 123 -12.48 19.89 3.17
C SER A 123 -12.78 20.84 4.32
#